data_AF-A0A453KGI3-F1
#
_entry.id   AF-A0A453KGI3-F1
#
_cell.length_a   1.000
_cell.length_b   1.000
_cell.length_c   1.000
_cell.angle_alpha   90.00
_cell.angle_beta   90.00
_cell.angle_gamma   90.00
#
_symmetry.space_group_name_H-M   'P 1'
#
loop_
_entity.id
_entity.type
_entity.pdbx_description
1 polymer ?
#
loop_
_entity_poly.entity_id
_entity_poly.type
_entity_poly.pdbx_seq_one_letter_code
_entity_poly.pdbx_strand_id
1 'polypeptide(L)'
;DKRILQLKSHMDGLQQRQSNTVTAFGGQKVLKLLQLIESNHGRFKSPPIGPIGAHLQLASESWSVAVDCACGGLLDAFIVSCHKDLQVLRECAGRVYYNNLRIIVYDFTRQRLIIPDGSLPTTEHPTVLSVIQSENHTVLNVLVDQGHAERQVLVRDYEVGKSVAFDHRMRNIKEVYTSDGFRMFSRGSVQTILPPNKRPRPERWCSSPAEKIAELKNEADDIQRTISEKNAQRRKLVNDRSNLEQKIANLKRKREPEERHLMNKKVQLEDAKRATAENNRHAAVDTTELEEDIKEEKNNIEQKELSLQKTNVKLSAALREVNDRRMAFKTFMDSVNEERLHFSSANDELDLVKRKIDAAQQEKTHYEGVMTTKVLPDIKTAEAEYADLQQRRQEYFKKASIICSESDMEALSHVAGSTPEQLSAKINRLKQRFDQESRRYAESIDDLRALHDKKERKILRKQQLYAGFRVKLNVSSFSTSCFLVTSLTFSNWCFSWKKYI
;
A
#
# COMPACT_ATOMS: atom_id res chain seq x y z
N ASP A 1 -19.18 22.77 -10.55
CA ASP A 1 -18.03 23.59 -10.10
C ASP A 1 -16.77 22.79 -9.79
N LYS A 2 -16.75 21.90 -8.78
CA LYS A 2 -15.53 21.12 -8.43
C LYS A 2 -14.94 20.31 -9.60
N ARG A 3 -15.78 19.65 -10.40
CA ARG A 3 -15.35 18.89 -11.59
C ARG A 3 -14.74 19.78 -12.68
N ILE A 4 -15.32 20.95 -12.93
CA ILE A 4 -14.78 21.93 -13.90
C ILE A 4 -13.41 22.45 -13.45
N LEU A 5 -13.24 22.75 -12.15
CA LEU A 5 -11.94 23.14 -11.62
C LEU A 5 -10.88 22.05 -11.79
N GLN A 6 -11.27 20.78 -11.62
CA GLN A 6 -10.38 19.64 -11.86
C GLN A 6 -9.98 19.52 -13.33
N LEU A 7 -10.95 19.62 -14.26
CA LEU A 7 -10.68 19.57 -15.70
C LEU A 7 -9.77 20.72 -16.13
N LYS A 8 -10.03 21.95 -15.65
CA LYS A 8 -9.17 23.11 -15.93
C LYS A 8 -7.75 22.92 -15.41
N SER A 9 -7.60 22.48 -14.16
CA SER A 9 -6.26 22.20 -13.60
C SER A 9 -5.54 21.09 -14.38
N HIS A 10 -6.27 20.12 -14.93
CA HIS A 10 -5.71 19.07 -15.75
C HIS A 10 -5.26 19.60 -17.13
N MET A 11 -6.07 20.45 -17.76
CA MET A 11 -5.73 21.14 -19.00
C MET A 11 -4.49 22.05 -18.84
N ASP A 12 -4.44 22.85 -17.78
CA ASP A 12 -3.29 23.72 -17.49
C ASP A 12 -2.00 22.89 -17.33
N GLY A 13 -2.10 21.72 -16.70
CA GLY A 13 -1.00 20.76 -16.58
C GLY A 13 -0.54 20.22 -17.94
N LEU A 14 -1.47 19.86 -18.84
CA LEU A 14 -1.15 19.38 -20.19
C LEU A 14 -0.56 20.49 -21.08
N GLN A 15 -1.08 21.71 -20.99
CA GLN A 15 -0.57 22.87 -21.74
C GLN A 15 0.87 23.21 -21.37
N GLN A 16 1.20 23.19 -20.07
CA GLN A 16 2.57 23.41 -19.62
C GLN A 16 3.55 22.37 -20.17
N ARG A 17 3.10 21.12 -20.36
CA ARG A 17 3.92 20.02 -20.87
C ARG A 17 4.12 20.06 -22.38
N GLN A 18 3.14 20.58 -23.12
CA GLN A 18 3.30 20.84 -24.55
C GLN A 18 4.51 21.74 -24.82
N SER A 19 4.82 22.65 -23.88
CA SER A 19 6.01 23.51 -23.99
C SER A 19 7.32 22.80 -23.66
N ASN A 20 7.34 21.87 -22.69
CA ASN A 20 8.53 21.17 -22.22
C ASN A 20 8.17 19.83 -21.55
N THR A 21 8.59 18.71 -22.16
CA THR A 21 8.35 17.34 -21.67
C THR A 21 8.91 17.09 -20.26
N VAL A 22 10.02 17.75 -19.91
CA VAL A 22 10.70 17.61 -18.61
C VAL A 22 9.83 18.10 -17.44
N THR A 23 8.93 19.07 -17.67
CA THR A 23 8.03 19.59 -16.63
C THR A 23 7.02 18.55 -16.12
N ALA A 24 6.81 17.46 -16.86
CA ALA A 24 5.99 16.34 -16.42
C ALA A 24 6.57 15.63 -15.17
N PHE A 25 7.88 15.77 -14.92
CA PHE A 25 8.61 15.07 -13.86
C PHE A 25 9.16 16.07 -12.82
N GLY A 26 8.29 16.55 -11.93
CA GLY A 26 8.63 17.49 -10.84
C GLY A 26 8.20 18.96 -11.05
N GLY A 27 7.49 19.26 -12.13
CA GLY A 27 6.84 20.56 -12.36
C GLY A 27 7.79 21.70 -12.76
N GLN A 28 7.30 22.94 -12.68
CA GLN A 28 8.04 24.13 -13.15
C GLN A 28 9.37 24.38 -12.41
N LYS A 29 9.50 23.92 -11.16
CA LYS A 29 10.73 24.09 -10.38
C LYS A 29 11.92 23.34 -10.97
N VAL A 30 11.65 22.26 -11.71
CA VAL A 30 12.69 21.44 -12.35
C VAL A 30 13.42 22.20 -13.44
N LEU A 31 12.73 23.04 -14.22
CA LEU A 31 13.38 23.84 -15.26
C LEU A 31 14.43 24.79 -14.66
N LYS A 32 14.08 25.48 -13.57
CA LYS A 32 15.02 26.35 -12.85
C LYS A 32 16.16 25.56 -12.22
N LEU A 33 15.88 24.35 -11.73
CA LEU A 33 16.91 23.47 -11.18
C LEU A 33 17.90 23.03 -12.27
N LEU A 34 17.43 22.64 -13.46
CA LEU A 34 18.28 22.25 -14.57
C LEU A 34 19.18 23.40 -15.03
N GLN A 35 18.65 24.62 -15.11
CA GLN A 35 19.46 25.82 -15.40
C GLN A 35 20.56 26.05 -14.35
N LEU A 36 20.26 25.83 -13.06
CA LEU A 36 21.25 25.93 -11.99
C LEU A 36 22.29 24.82 -12.02
N ILE A 37 21.90 23.60 -12.39
CA ILE A 37 22.82 22.48 -12.56
C ILE A 37 23.81 22.79 -13.68
N GLU A 38 23.30 23.27 -14.83
CA GLU A 38 24.13 23.66 -15.97
C GLU A 38 25.09 24.81 -15.62
N SER A 39 24.61 25.81 -14.89
CA SER A 39 25.44 26.92 -14.40
C SER A 39 26.52 26.47 -13.41
N ASN A 40 26.29 25.38 -12.66
CA ASN A 40 27.22 24.84 -11.66
C ASN A 40 27.93 23.55 -12.14
N HIS A 41 27.95 23.27 -13.44
CA HIS A 41 28.49 22.00 -13.97
C HIS A 41 29.92 21.70 -13.49
N GLY A 42 30.79 22.71 -13.37
CA GLY A 42 32.17 22.55 -12.89
C GLY A 42 32.33 22.20 -11.40
N ARG A 43 31.26 22.32 -10.59
CA ARG A 43 31.28 21.91 -9.18
C ARG A 43 31.01 20.42 -9.00
N PHE A 44 30.37 19.79 -9.99
CA PHE A 44 30.07 18.37 -9.99
C PHE A 44 31.27 17.58 -10.51
N LYS A 45 31.51 16.40 -9.93
CA LYS A 45 32.47 15.43 -10.47
C LYS A 45 31.97 14.88 -11.80
N SER A 46 30.69 14.51 -11.84
CA SER A 46 29.97 14.13 -13.05
C SER A 46 28.59 14.77 -13.03
N PRO A 47 28.05 15.21 -14.18
CA PRO A 47 26.75 15.89 -14.22
C PRO A 47 25.64 14.95 -13.71
N PRO A 48 24.70 15.45 -12.89
CA PRO A 48 23.59 14.64 -12.42
C PRO A 48 22.65 14.26 -13.58
N ILE A 49 22.14 13.03 -13.55
CA ILE A 49 21.19 12.51 -14.54
C ILE A 49 19.78 12.64 -13.95
N GLY A 50 18.92 13.44 -14.56
CA GLY A 50 17.53 13.50 -14.14
C GLY A 50 16.76 14.69 -14.71
N PRO A 51 15.43 14.74 -14.44
CA PRO A 51 14.66 13.72 -13.72
C PRO A 51 14.57 12.40 -14.50
N ILE A 52 14.61 11.25 -13.81
CA ILE A 52 14.70 9.91 -14.43
C ILE A 52 13.68 9.72 -15.56
N GLY A 53 12.43 10.13 -15.34
CA GLY A 53 11.37 9.92 -16.32
C GLY A 53 11.56 10.67 -17.64
N ALA A 54 12.33 11.76 -17.67
CA ALA A 54 12.67 12.47 -18.91
C ALA A 54 13.66 11.70 -19.79
N HIS A 55 14.40 10.75 -19.22
CA HIS A 55 15.33 9.87 -19.94
C HIS A 55 14.69 8.54 -20.38
N LEU A 56 13.37 8.39 -20.21
CA LEU A 56 12.64 7.19 -20.54
C LEU A 56 11.72 7.40 -21.75
N GLN A 57 11.72 6.41 -22.63
CA GLN A 57 10.77 6.25 -23.71
C GLN A 57 9.93 5.02 -23.46
N LEU A 58 8.63 5.10 -23.75
CA LEU A 58 7.70 3.99 -23.62
C LEU A 58 7.49 3.33 -24.98
N ALA A 59 7.49 2.00 -25.02
CA ALA A 59 7.20 1.25 -26.24
C ALA A 59 5.73 1.39 -26.68
N SER A 60 4.81 1.62 -25.74
CA SER A 60 3.39 1.90 -26.01
C SER A 60 2.79 2.82 -24.95
N GLU A 61 2.01 3.80 -25.39
CA GLU A 61 1.27 4.72 -24.51
C GLU A 61 0.20 4.01 -23.68
N SER A 62 -0.29 2.85 -24.12
CA SER A 62 -1.26 2.03 -23.37
C SER A 62 -0.79 1.66 -21.96
N TRP A 63 0.53 1.70 -21.73
CA TRP A 63 1.14 1.35 -20.45
C TRP A 63 1.58 2.56 -19.63
N SER A 64 1.33 3.79 -20.11
CA SER A 64 1.79 5.03 -19.48
C SER A 64 1.35 5.15 -18.02
N VAL A 65 0.07 4.92 -17.75
CA VAL A 65 -0.54 4.99 -16.41
C VAL A 65 0.02 3.89 -15.51
N ALA A 66 0.14 2.67 -16.02
CA ALA A 66 0.66 1.53 -15.27
C ALA A 66 2.13 1.76 -14.87
N VAL A 67 2.96 2.23 -15.80
CA VAL A 67 4.38 2.55 -15.54
C VAL A 67 4.53 3.76 -14.61
N ASP A 68 3.70 4.79 -14.76
CA ASP A 68 3.69 5.94 -13.83
C ASP A 68 3.37 5.48 -12.40
N CYS A 69 2.40 4.58 -12.26
CA CYS A 69 2.04 4.02 -10.97
C CYS A 69 3.14 3.11 -10.39
N ALA A 70 3.79 2.31 -11.24
CA ALA A 70 4.83 1.37 -10.85
C ALA A 70 6.14 2.04 -10.41
N CYS A 71 6.59 3.05 -11.17
CA CYS A 71 7.81 3.79 -10.86
C CYS A 71 7.56 4.95 -9.87
N GLY A 72 6.36 5.55 -9.89
CA GLY A 72 5.92 6.55 -8.93
C GLY A 72 6.86 7.75 -8.80
N GLY A 73 7.33 8.01 -7.58
CA GLY A 73 8.25 9.12 -7.29
C GLY A 73 9.70 8.86 -7.73
N LEU A 74 10.02 7.67 -8.24
CA LEU A 74 11.35 7.39 -8.81
C LEU A 74 11.55 8.15 -10.11
N LEU A 75 10.49 8.37 -10.89
CA LEU A 75 10.53 9.13 -12.14
C LEU A 75 10.92 10.61 -11.92
N ASP A 76 10.64 11.15 -10.73
CA ASP A 76 10.99 12.53 -10.34
C ASP A 76 12.41 12.63 -9.77
N ALA A 77 13.13 11.52 -9.63
CA ALA A 77 14.42 11.49 -8.96
C ALA A 77 15.58 11.90 -9.88
N PHE A 78 16.66 12.37 -9.27
CA PHE A 78 17.94 12.64 -9.92
C PHE A 78 19.00 11.66 -9.44
N ILE A 79 19.89 11.25 -10.34
CA ILE A 79 20.98 10.32 -10.08
C ILE A 79 22.29 11.10 -10.08
N VAL A 80 23.11 10.92 -9.05
CA VAL A 80 24.42 11.57 -8.88
C VAL A 80 25.51 10.51 -8.72
N SER A 81 26.74 10.83 -9.13
CA SER A 81 27.85 9.88 -9.11
C SER A 81 28.39 9.59 -7.70
N CYS A 82 28.35 10.59 -6.81
CA CYS A 82 28.99 10.51 -5.49
C CYS A 82 28.29 11.39 -4.44
N HIS A 83 28.70 11.24 -3.18
CA HIS A 83 28.16 12.02 -2.06
C HIS A 83 28.45 13.53 -2.19
N LYS A 84 29.59 13.92 -2.76
CA LYS A 84 29.91 15.34 -3.02
C LYS A 84 28.89 15.96 -3.98
N ASP A 85 28.59 15.27 -5.08
CA ASP A 85 27.60 15.73 -6.08
C ASP A 85 26.19 15.81 -5.47
N LEU A 86 25.84 14.89 -4.56
CA LEU A 86 24.59 14.95 -3.82
C LEU A 86 24.46 16.25 -3.03
N GLN A 87 25.52 16.68 -2.34
CA GLN A 87 25.50 17.93 -1.56
C GLN A 87 25.34 19.15 -2.46
N VAL A 88 26.07 19.20 -3.58
CA VAL A 88 25.96 20.30 -4.55
C VAL A 88 24.56 20.36 -5.16
N LEU A 89 23.99 19.20 -5.53
CA LEU A 89 22.64 19.15 -6.09
C LEU A 89 21.58 19.57 -5.06
N ARG A 90 21.73 19.18 -3.79
CA ARG A 90 20.84 19.64 -2.71
C ARG A 90 20.94 21.14 -2.50
N GLU A 91 22.14 21.71 -2.56
CA GLU A 91 22.34 23.17 -2.47
C GLU A 91 21.61 23.89 -3.62
N CYS A 92 21.77 23.39 -4.86
CA CYS A 92 21.06 23.92 -6.02
C CYS A 92 19.53 23.83 -5.86
N ALA A 93 19.02 22.69 -5.37
CA ALA A 93 17.61 22.50 -5.10
C ALA A 93 17.07 23.44 -4.02
N GLY A 94 17.86 23.71 -2.97
CA GLY A 94 17.51 24.66 -1.92
C GLY A 94 17.33 26.09 -2.45
N ARG A 95 18.17 26.53 -3.41
CA ARG A 95 18.08 27.87 -4.03
C ARG A 95 16.78 28.08 -4.83
N VAL A 96 16.17 27.01 -5.34
CA VAL A 96 14.88 27.05 -6.07
C VAL A 96 13.68 26.60 -5.22
N TYR A 97 13.87 26.48 -3.91
CA TYR A 97 12.85 26.00 -2.97
C TYR A 97 12.26 24.65 -3.38
N TYR A 98 13.11 23.74 -3.86
CA TYR A 98 12.75 22.37 -4.21
C TYR A 98 13.26 21.37 -3.16
N ASN A 99 12.71 21.48 -1.95
CA ASN A 99 13.23 20.78 -0.77
C ASN A 99 12.97 19.26 -0.77
N ASN A 100 11.95 18.79 -1.49
CA ASN A 100 11.54 17.38 -1.51
C ASN A 100 12.13 16.61 -2.72
N LEU A 101 13.30 17.02 -3.21
CA LEU A 101 13.96 16.38 -4.33
C LEU A 101 14.51 15.00 -3.92
N ARG A 102 14.11 13.94 -4.63
CA ARG A 102 14.69 12.61 -4.45
C ARG A 102 16.01 12.52 -5.22
N ILE A 103 17.11 12.24 -4.52
CA ILE A 103 18.45 12.10 -5.11
C ILE A 103 18.96 10.70 -4.80
N ILE A 104 19.45 10.00 -5.82
CA ILE A 104 19.99 8.64 -5.75
C ILE A 104 21.48 8.71 -6.07
N VAL A 105 22.32 8.20 -5.18
CA VAL A 105 23.75 8.07 -5.45
C VAL A 105 23.97 6.74 -6.17
N TYR A 106 24.52 6.79 -7.39
CA TYR A 106 24.79 5.62 -8.19
C TYR A 106 26.12 5.77 -8.93
N ASP A 107 26.90 4.69 -9.01
CA ASP A 107 28.16 4.70 -9.71
C ASP A 107 27.95 4.58 -11.23
N PHE A 108 28.25 5.66 -11.96
CA PHE A 108 28.07 5.75 -13.41
C PHE A 108 29.02 4.83 -14.20
N THR A 109 30.06 4.31 -13.56
CA THR A 109 31.01 3.39 -14.22
C THR A 109 30.46 1.96 -14.33
N ARG A 110 29.36 1.65 -13.62
CA ARG A 110 28.73 0.33 -13.65
C ARG A 110 28.11 0.07 -15.02
N GLN A 111 28.51 -1.04 -15.63
CA GLN A 111 27.92 -1.52 -16.87
C GLN A 111 26.43 -1.87 -16.69
N ARG A 112 25.72 -2.02 -17.81
CA ARG A 112 24.31 -2.43 -17.81
C ARG A 112 24.15 -3.76 -17.08
N LEU A 113 23.19 -3.81 -16.15
CA LEU A 113 22.90 -5.04 -15.41
C LEU A 113 22.37 -6.11 -16.36
N ILE A 114 22.98 -7.29 -16.29
CA ILE A 114 22.49 -8.51 -16.94
C ILE A 114 21.68 -9.25 -15.90
N ILE A 115 20.37 -9.36 -16.12
CA ILE A 115 19.46 -10.05 -15.21
C ILE A 115 19.38 -11.51 -15.65
N PRO A 116 19.71 -12.48 -14.79
CA PRO A 116 19.56 -13.90 -15.12
C PRO A 116 18.10 -14.26 -15.38
N ASP A 117 17.84 -15.14 -16.36
CA ASP A 117 16.49 -15.56 -16.73
C ASP A 117 15.71 -16.15 -15.54
N GLY A 118 16.40 -16.86 -14.64
CA GLY A 118 15.80 -17.42 -13.43
C GLY A 118 15.37 -16.39 -12.38
N SER A 119 15.77 -15.12 -12.51
CA SER A 119 15.35 -14.01 -11.65
C SER A 119 14.18 -13.21 -12.22
N LEU A 120 13.85 -13.40 -13.50
CA LEU A 120 12.70 -12.76 -14.13
C LEU A 120 11.39 -13.47 -13.77
N PRO A 121 10.26 -12.76 -13.79
CA PRO A 121 8.94 -13.36 -13.71
C PRO A 121 8.66 -14.33 -14.88
N THR A 122 8.18 -15.53 -14.57
CA THR A 122 7.68 -16.47 -15.59
C THR A 122 6.25 -16.11 -15.94
N THR A 123 6.06 -15.20 -16.89
CA THR A 123 4.74 -14.70 -17.30
C THR A 123 4.73 -14.34 -18.78
N GLU A 124 3.57 -14.44 -19.43
CA GLU A 124 3.34 -13.98 -20.80
C GLU A 124 3.14 -12.46 -20.88
N HIS A 125 2.94 -11.81 -19.72
CA HIS A 125 2.68 -10.38 -19.63
C HIS A 125 3.98 -9.56 -19.57
N PRO A 126 4.01 -8.36 -20.17
CA PRO A 126 5.20 -7.52 -20.15
C PRO A 126 5.53 -7.04 -18.73
N THR A 127 6.81 -6.85 -18.44
CA THR A 127 7.27 -6.21 -17.19
C THR A 127 7.55 -4.74 -17.45
N VAL A 128 7.57 -3.91 -16.41
CA VAL A 128 7.90 -2.48 -16.56
C VAL A 128 9.21 -2.30 -17.32
N LEU A 129 10.23 -3.11 -17.00
CA LEU A 129 11.54 -3.06 -17.67
C LEU A 129 11.46 -3.39 -19.17
N SER A 130 10.56 -4.27 -19.62
CA SER A 130 10.45 -4.62 -21.03
C SER A 130 9.75 -3.56 -21.87
N VAL A 131 8.95 -2.69 -21.25
CA VAL A 131 8.17 -1.65 -21.94
C VAL A 131 8.86 -0.29 -21.95
N ILE A 132 9.84 -0.09 -21.07
CA ILE A 132 10.63 1.15 -21.01
C ILE A 132 11.94 1.00 -21.76
N GLN A 133 12.36 2.07 -22.41
CA GLN A 133 13.63 2.18 -23.13
C GLN A 133 14.36 3.43 -22.68
N SER A 134 15.69 3.35 -22.58
CA SER A 134 16.55 4.49 -22.26
C SER A 134 17.90 4.30 -22.92
N GLU A 135 18.47 5.39 -23.43
CA GLU A 135 19.84 5.42 -23.95
C GLU A 135 20.86 5.27 -22.81
N ASN A 136 20.50 5.68 -21.58
CA ASN A 136 21.41 5.64 -20.45
C ASN A 136 21.21 4.38 -19.59
N HIS A 137 22.17 3.47 -19.64
CA HIS A 137 22.15 2.23 -18.83
C HIS A 137 22.09 2.50 -17.32
N THR A 138 22.63 3.63 -16.83
CA THR A 138 22.54 4.00 -15.41
C THR A 138 21.09 4.19 -14.97
N VAL A 139 20.24 4.77 -15.84
CA VAL A 139 18.81 4.96 -15.56
C VAL A 139 18.11 3.61 -15.45
N LEU A 140 18.36 2.70 -16.40
CA LEU A 140 17.79 1.35 -16.37
C LEU A 140 18.25 0.57 -15.13
N ASN A 141 19.55 0.64 -14.80
CA ASN A 141 20.10 -0.01 -13.62
C ASN A 141 19.45 0.48 -12.32
N VAL A 142 19.25 1.79 -12.18
CA VAL A 142 18.55 2.37 -11.01
C VAL A 142 17.09 1.91 -10.95
N LEU A 143 16.40 1.79 -12.08
CA LEU A 143 15.03 1.29 -12.12
C LEU A 143 14.92 -0.18 -11.72
N VAL A 144 15.94 -0.98 -12.01
CA VAL A 144 16.06 -2.36 -11.53
C VAL A 144 16.38 -2.38 -10.02
N ASP A 145 17.47 -1.74 -9.61
CA ASP A 145 17.97 -1.81 -8.23
C ASP A 145 17.01 -1.18 -7.20
N GLN A 146 16.38 -0.04 -7.54
CA GLN A 146 15.52 0.73 -6.63
C GLN A 146 14.04 0.55 -6.93
N GLY A 147 13.68 0.37 -8.21
CA GLY A 147 12.30 0.24 -8.67
C GLY A 147 11.82 -1.21 -8.75
N HIS A 148 12.74 -2.17 -8.92
CA HIS A 148 12.42 -3.56 -9.26
C HIS A 148 11.58 -3.68 -10.53
N ALA A 149 11.86 -2.84 -11.53
CA ALA A 149 11.12 -2.76 -12.79
C ALA A 149 11.05 -4.12 -13.52
N GLU A 150 12.03 -5.00 -13.31
CA GLU A 150 12.10 -6.34 -13.86
C GLU A 150 11.10 -7.33 -13.21
N ARG A 151 10.59 -7.01 -12.02
CA ARG A 151 9.65 -7.86 -11.26
C ARG A 151 8.25 -7.27 -11.15
N GLN A 152 8.02 -6.12 -11.76
CA GLN A 152 6.71 -5.46 -11.83
C GLN A 152 6.04 -5.83 -13.15
N VAL A 153 4.93 -6.55 -13.09
CA VAL A 153 4.21 -7.07 -14.28
C VAL A 153 3.06 -6.15 -14.64
N LEU A 154 2.84 -5.93 -15.94
CA LEU A 154 1.78 -5.08 -16.47
C LEU A 154 0.70 -5.90 -17.17
N VAL A 155 -0.56 -5.65 -16.83
CA VAL A 155 -1.73 -6.34 -17.36
C VAL A 155 -2.78 -5.34 -17.81
N ARG A 156 -3.60 -5.67 -18.80
CA ARG A 156 -4.65 -4.74 -19.27
C ARG A 156 -5.81 -4.75 -18.30
N ASP A 157 -6.42 -5.92 -18.14
CA ASP A 157 -7.69 -6.04 -17.42
C ASP A 157 -7.52 -6.34 -15.93
N TYR A 158 -8.50 -5.88 -15.16
CA TYR A 158 -8.54 -6.07 -13.70
C TYR A 158 -8.58 -7.56 -13.30
N GLU A 159 -9.44 -8.36 -13.94
CA GLU A 159 -9.58 -9.79 -13.60
C GLU A 159 -8.32 -10.60 -13.95
N VAL A 160 -7.68 -10.26 -15.08
CA VAL A 160 -6.39 -10.86 -15.47
C VAL A 160 -5.32 -10.51 -14.44
N GLY A 161 -5.26 -9.25 -14.01
CA GLY A 161 -4.32 -8.82 -12.96
C GLY A 161 -4.53 -9.53 -11.63
N LYS A 162 -5.79 -9.76 -11.24
CA LYS A 162 -6.13 -10.51 -10.03
C LYS A 162 -5.64 -11.95 -10.15
N SER A 163 -5.87 -12.60 -11.28
CA SER A 163 -5.45 -13.99 -11.48
C SER A 163 -3.92 -14.15 -11.53
N VAL A 164 -3.23 -13.20 -12.16
CA VAL A 164 -1.76 -13.15 -12.24
C VAL A 164 -1.14 -12.87 -10.86
N ALA A 165 -1.76 -12.01 -10.04
CA ALA A 165 -1.23 -11.63 -8.73
C ALA A 165 -1.49 -12.68 -7.63
N PHE A 166 -2.59 -13.43 -7.73
CA PHE A 166 -3.12 -14.23 -6.63
C PHE A 166 -3.31 -15.72 -6.94
N ASP A 167 -3.88 -16.06 -8.10
CA ASP A 167 -4.24 -17.43 -8.44
C ASP A 167 -3.03 -18.20 -8.96
N HIS A 168 -2.34 -17.60 -9.93
CA HIS A 168 -1.11 -18.13 -10.48
C HIS A 168 0.02 -17.63 -9.57
N ARG A 169 0.51 -18.48 -8.65
CA ARG A 169 1.71 -18.19 -7.83
C ARG A 169 2.98 -18.22 -8.70
N MET A 170 3.03 -17.35 -9.69
CA MET A 170 4.17 -17.20 -10.60
C MET A 170 5.39 -16.72 -9.82
N ARG A 171 6.54 -17.29 -10.16
CA ARG A 171 7.79 -16.99 -9.45
C ARG A 171 8.25 -15.57 -9.78
N ASN A 172 8.97 -14.98 -8.83
CA ASN A 172 9.66 -13.69 -8.98
C ASN A 172 8.77 -12.45 -9.25
N ILE A 173 7.45 -12.54 -9.24
CA ILE A 173 6.60 -11.35 -9.29
C ILE A 173 6.67 -10.60 -7.97
N LYS A 174 6.91 -9.29 -8.03
CA LYS A 174 6.83 -8.40 -6.86
C LYS A 174 5.43 -7.79 -6.74
N GLU A 175 4.97 -7.18 -7.83
CA GLU A 175 3.72 -6.40 -7.92
C GLU A 175 3.17 -6.49 -9.35
N VAL A 176 1.84 -6.42 -9.48
CA VAL A 176 1.11 -6.39 -10.75
C VAL A 176 0.37 -5.06 -10.88
N TYR A 177 0.45 -4.44 -12.04
CA TYR A 177 -0.20 -3.16 -12.33
C TYR A 177 -1.13 -3.26 -13.53
N THR A 178 -2.38 -2.80 -13.40
CA THR A 178 -3.31 -2.74 -14.53
C THR A 178 -3.08 -1.48 -15.37
N SER A 179 -3.55 -1.46 -16.63
CA SER A 179 -3.54 -0.26 -17.46
C SER A 179 -4.27 0.91 -16.82
N ASP A 180 -5.29 0.63 -16.01
CA ASP A 180 -6.07 1.64 -15.29
C ASP A 180 -5.41 2.10 -13.97
N GLY A 181 -4.25 1.55 -13.62
CA GLY A 181 -3.46 1.95 -12.47
C GLY A 181 -3.81 1.27 -11.14
N PHE A 182 -4.51 0.13 -11.15
CA PHE A 182 -4.62 -0.71 -9.97
C PHE A 182 -3.28 -1.38 -9.66
N ARG A 183 -2.95 -1.49 -8.39
CA ARG A 183 -1.75 -2.19 -7.91
C ARG A 183 -2.16 -3.40 -7.08
N MET A 184 -1.70 -4.58 -7.47
CA MET A 184 -2.05 -5.85 -6.85
C MET A 184 -0.78 -6.58 -6.42
N PHE A 185 -0.75 -7.09 -5.20
CA PHE A 185 0.39 -7.85 -4.69
C PHE A 185 0.03 -8.73 -3.50
N SER A 186 0.83 -9.76 -3.27
CA SER A 186 0.72 -10.66 -2.14
C SER A 186 1.91 -10.49 -1.18
N ARG A 187 1.65 -10.44 0.12
CA ARG A 187 2.67 -10.47 1.19
C ARG A 187 2.36 -11.62 2.14
N GLY A 188 3.09 -12.73 2.00
CA GLY A 188 2.77 -13.96 2.75
C GLY A 188 1.40 -14.49 2.36
N SER A 189 0.50 -14.63 3.34
CA SER A 189 -0.90 -15.05 3.12
C SER A 189 -1.84 -13.90 2.76
N VAL A 190 -1.40 -12.64 2.86
CA VAL A 190 -2.26 -11.47 2.65
C VAL A 190 -2.23 -11.05 1.19
N GLN A 191 -3.41 -10.99 0.58
CA GLN A 191 -3.63 -10.45 -0.75
C GLN A 191 -4.09 -8.99 -0.64
N THR A 192 -3.52 -8.09 -1.44
CA THR A 192 -3.85 -6.66 -1.38
C THR A 192 -4.06 -6.09 -2.78
N ILE A 193 -5.17 -5.39 -2.95
CA ILE A 193 -5.52 -4.63 -4.16
C ILE A 193 -5.66 -3.17 -3.75
N LEU A 194 -4.85 -2.31 -4.36
CA LEU A 194 -4.90 -0.87 -4.16
C LEU A 194 -5.48 -0.22 -5.43
N PRO A 195 -6.57 0.55 -5.32
CA PRO A 195 -7.12 1.28 -6.46
C PRO A 195 -6.16 2.39 -6.91
N PRO A 196 -6.31 2.87 -8.16
CA PRO A 196 -5.57 4.01 -8.65
C PRO A 196 -5.77 5.22 -7.74
N ASN A 197 -4.73 6.05 -7.65
CA ASN A 197 -4.70 7.15 -6.70
C ASN A 197 -5.82 8.16 -6.98
N LYS A 198 -6.62 8.52 -5.96
CA LYS A 198 -7.79 9.41 -6.13
C LYS A 198 -7.47 10.80 -6.69
N ARG A 199 -6.19 11.20 -6.63
CA ARG A 199 -5.64 12.36 -7.33
C ARG A 199 -4.72 11.83 -8.42
N PRO A 200 -5.24 11.56 -9.63
CA PRO A 200 -4.40 11.11 -10.72
C PRO A 200 -3.31 12.15 -10.95
N ARG A 201 -2.04 11.72 -10.91
CA ARG A 201 -0.97 12.56 -11.43
C ARG A 201 -1.28 12.73 -12.91
N PRO A 202 -1.15 13.94 -13.47
CA PRO A 202 -1.51 14.11 -14.86
C PRO A 202 -0.56 13.25 -15.72
N GLU A 203 -1.08 12.54 -16.72
CA GLU A 203 -0.36 11.52 -17.51
C GLU A 203 0.98 12.05 -18.04
N ARG A 204 2.10 11.47 -17.62
CA ARG A 204 3.43 12.06 -17.88
C ARG A 204 3.94 11.83 -19.29
N TRP A 205 3.46 10.78 -19.93
CA TRP A 205 3.77 10.42 -21.31
C TRP A 205 2.46 10.42 -22.08
N CYS A 206 2.22 11.48 -22.85
CA CYS A 206 1.04 11.66 -23.69
C CYS A 206 1.53 11.97 -25.11
N SER A 207 1.11 11.18 -26.11
CA SER A 207 1.56 11.32 -27.49
C SER A 207 0.87 12.49 -28.21
N SER A 208 -0.39 12.78 -27.87
CA SER A 208 -1.17 13.91 -28.43
C SER A 208 -1.78 14.83 -27.36
N PRO A 209 -0.96 15.65 -26.65
CA PRO A 209 -1.47 16.58 -25.64
C PRO A 209 -2.55 17.53 -26.17
N ALA A 210 -2.46 17.94 -27.45
CA ALA A 210 -3.40 18.88 -28.07
C ALA A 210 -4.81 18.30 -28.24
N GLU A 211 -4.93 17.05 -28.66
CA GLU A 211 -6.22 16.35 -28.80
C GLU A 211 -6.85 16.14 -27.44
N LYS A 212 -6.07 15.72 -26.45
CA LYS A 212 -6.56 15.55 -25.07
C LYS A 212 -7.03 16.86 -24.45
N ILE A 213 -6.30 17.96 -24.67
CA ILE A 213 -6.74 19.29 -24.24
C ILE A 213 -8.07 19.66 -24.90
N ALA A 214 -8.26 19.35 -26.19
CA ALA A 214 -9.51 19.62 -26.90
C ALA A 214 -10.68 18.80 -26.33
N GLU A 215 -10.49 17.52 -26.06
CA GLU A 215 -11.50 16.65 -25.41
C GLU A 215 -11.92 17.19 -24.04
N LEU A 216 -10.94 17.51 -23.19
CA LEU A 216 -11.20 18.03 -21.84
C LEU A 216 -11.90 19.39 -21.87
N LYS A 217 -11.54 20.24 -22.85
CA LYS A 217 -12.20 21.52 -23.07
C LYS A 217 -13.66 21.33 -23.46
N ASN A 218 -13.93 20.41 -24.39
CA ASN A 218 -15.29 20.08 -24.80
C ASN A 218 -16.13 19.54 -23.62
N GLU A 219 -15.57 18.64 -22.80
CA GLU A 219 -16.24 18.14 -21.58
C GLU A 219 -16.55 19.28 -20.60
N ALA A 220 -15.59 20.19 -20.38
CA ALA A 220 -15.78 21.32 -19.48
C ALA A 220 -16.87 22.29 -20.01
N ASP A 221 -16.88 22.56 -21.31
CA ASP A 221 -17.86 23.43 -21.96
C ASP A 221 -19.27 22.81 -21.91
N ASP A 222 -19.41 21.50 -22.12
CA ASP A 222 -20.69 20.80 -22.02
C ASP A 222 -21.24 20.76 -20.59
N ILE A 223 -20.39 20.54 -19.59
CA ILE A 223 -20.80 20.64 -18.19
C ILE A 223 -21.22 22.08 -17.88
N GLN A 224 -20.50 23.09 -18.38
CA GLN A 224 -20.84 24.50 -18.16
C GLN A 224 -22.17 24.88 -18.82
N ARG A 225 -22.44 24.40 -20.04
CA ARG A 225 -23.73 24.55 -20.72
C ARG A 225 -24.85 23.94 -19.88
N THR A 226 -24.69 22.69 -19.44
CA THR A 226 -25.68 22.00 -18.60
C THR A 226 -25.97 22.77 -17.31
N ILE A 227 -24.94 23.31 -16.63
CA ILE A 227 -25.10 24.14 -15.43
C ILE A 227 -25.89 25.41 -15.76
N SER A 228 -25.58 26.07 -16.88
CA SER A 228 -26.26 27.31 -17.28
C SER A 228 -27.75 27.08 -17.59
N GLU A 229 -28.08 25.98 -18.27
CA GLU A 229 -29.45 25.58 -18.58
C GLU A 229 -30.24 25.24 -17.32
N LYS A 230 -29.68 24.43 -16.43
CA LYS A 230 -30.31 24.09 -15.15
C LYS A 230 -30.51 25.32 -14.27
N ASN A 231 -29.57 26.26 -14.29
CA ASN A 231 -29.72 27.53 -13.59
C ASN A 231 -30.82 28.42 -14.19
N ALA A 232 -30.97 28.45 -15.51
CA ALA A 232 -32.07 29.16 -16.18
C ALA A 232 -33.43 28.54 -15.83
N GLN A 233 -33.54 27.21 -15.86
CA GLN A 233 -34.75 26.48 -15.44
C GLN A 233 -35.10 26.78 -13.98
N ARG A 234 -34.11 26.72 -13.08
CA ARG A 234 -34.30 27.08 -11.66
C ARG A 234 -34.82 28.51 -11.50
N ARG A 235 -34.24 29.48 -12.20
CA ARG A 235 -34.70 30.89 -12.16
C ARG A 235 -36.15 31.04 -12.61
N LYS A 236 -36.53 30.35 -13.69
CA LYS A 236 -37.91 30.35 -14.18
C LYS A 236 -38.88 29.80 -13.12
N LEU A 237 -38.57 28.64 -12.53
CA LEU A 237 -39.40 28.04 -11.48
C LEU A 237 -39.51 28.91 -10.22
N VAL A 238 -38.43 29.60 -9.83
CA VAL A 238 -38.46 30.54 -8.69
C VAL A 238 -39.38 31.72 -8.99
N ASN A 239 -39.32 32.28 -10.20
CA ASN A 239 -40.21 33.36 -10.61
C ASN A 239 -41.67 32.90 -10.68
N ASP A 240 -41.93 31.70 -11.24
CA ASP A 240 -43.27 31.13 -11.32
C ASP A 240 -43.85 30.89 -9.92
N ARG A 241 -43.04 30.39 -8.98
CA ARG A 241 -43.43 30.23 -7.58
C ARG A 241 -43.80 31.58 -6.96
N SER A 242 -42.95 32.60 -7.12
CA SER A 242 -43.22 33.95 -6.59
C SER A 242 -44.51 34.56 -7.17
N ASN A 243 -44.74 34.38 -8.48
CA ASN A 243 -45.97 34.81 -9.14
C ASN A 243 -47.21 34.09 -8.59
N LEU A 244 -47.11 32.78 -8.33
CA LEU A 244 -48.19 32.00 -7.72
C LEU A 244 -48.46 32.44 -6.28
N GLU A 245 -47.43 32.67 -5.48
CA GLU A 245 -47.56 33.19 -4.11
C GLU A 245 -48.26 34.55 -4.09
N GLN A 246 -47.90 35.46 -5.01
CA GLN A 246 -48.59 36.74 -5.17
C GLN A 246 -50.05 36.58 -5.60
N LYS A 247 -50.35 35.67 -6.54
CA LYS A 247 -51.73 35.35 -6.95
C LYS A 247 -52.55 34.82 -5.77
N ILE A 248 -52.00 33.91 -4.98
CA ILE A 248 -52.65 33.36 -3.79
C ILE A 248 -52.91 34.48 -2.77
N ALA A 249 -51.94 35.35 -2.51
CA ALA A 249 -52.11 36.49 -1.60
C ALA A 249 -53.22 37.44 -2.07
N ASN A 250 -53.28 37.73 -3.37
CA ASN A 250 -54.32 38.57 -3.96
C ASN A 250 -55.71 37.92 -3.88
N LEU A 251 -55.80 36.61 -4.15
CA LEU A 251 -57.07 35.87 -4.02
C LEU A 251 -57.54 35.82 -2.57
N LYS A 252 -56.65 35.61 -1.59
CA LYS A 252 -56.98 35.67 -0.16
C LYS A 252 -57.54 37.05 0.22
N ARG A 253 -56.91 38.14 -0.23
CA ARG A 253 -57.38 39.51 0.00
C ARG A 253 -58.77 39.77 -0.59
N LYS A 254 -59.12 39.18 -1.73
CA LYS A 254 -60.46 39.30 -2.35
C LYS A 254 -61.50 38.42 -1.66
N ARG A 255 -61.11 37.25 -1.18
CA ARG A 255 -62.01 36.29 -0.51
C ARG A 255 -62.54 36.82 0.82
N GLU A 256 -61.69 37.47 1.62
CA GLU A 256 -62.06 37.98 2.95
C GLU A 256 -63.29 38.91 2.97
N PRO A 257 -63.39 39.96 2.13
CA PRO A 257 -64.57 40.83 2.12
C PRO A 257 -65.82 40.13 1.58
N GLU A 258 -65.68 39.23 0.60
CA GLU A 258 -66.81 38.44 0.08
C GLU A 258 -67.35 37.46 1.12
N GLU A 259 -66.47 36.81 1.89
CA GLU A 259 -66.86 35.95 3.03
C GLU A 259 -67.59 36.75 4.11
N ARG A 260 -67.12 37.97 4.43
CA ARG A 260 -67.83 38.87 5.34
C ARG A 260 -69.20 39.30 4.79
N HIS A 261 -69.27 39.59 3.50
CA HIS A 261 -70.53 39.99 2.85
C HIS A 261 -71.57 38.85 2.85
N LEU A 262 -71.13 37.63 2.51
CA LEU A 262 -71.96 36.43 2.57
C LEU A 262 -72.46 36.15 3.99
N MET A 263 -71.59 36.31 5.00
CA MET A 263 -71.96 36.16 6.40
C MET A 263 -73.06 37.16 6.80
N ASN A 264 -72.90 38.43 6.43
CA ASN A 264 -73.91 39.47 6.68
C ASN A 264 -75.24 39.17 5.97
N LYS A 265 -75.20 38.69 4.72
CA LYS A 265 -76.39 38.30 3.97
C LYS A 265 -77.10 37.08 4.57
N LYS A 266 -76.36 36.10 5.10
CA LYS A 266 -76.94 34.98 5.84
C LYS A 266 -77.72 35.45 7.07
N VAL A 267 -77.15 36.38 7.83
CA VAL A 267 -77.84 36.96 9.01
C VAL A 267 -79.13 37.68 8.58
N GLN A 268 -79.06 38.54 7.56
CA GLN A 268 -80.24 39.23 7.02
C GLN A 268 -81.34 38.27 6.52
N LEU A 269 -80.95 37.14 5.92
CA LEU A 269 -81.88 36.15 5.41
C LEU A 269 -82.55 35.34 6.54
N GLU A 270 -81.83 35.02 7.61
CA GLU A 270 -82.41 34.41 8.82
C GLU A 270 -83.41 35.37 9.50
N ASP A 271 -83.11 36.66 9.54
CA ASP A 271 -84.01 37.69 10.07
C ASP A 271 -85.27 37.86 9.19
N ALA A 272 -85.10 37.89 7.87
CA ALA A 272 -86.23 37.97 6.93
C ALA A 272 -87.12 36.72 6.97
N LYS A 273 -86.52 35.51 7.10
CA LYS A 273 -87.29 34.26 7.27
C LYS A 273 -88.16 34.29 8.52
N ARG A 274 -87.67 34.85 9.63
CA ARG A 274 -88.49 35.08 10.83
C ARG A 274 -89.66 36.01 10.55
N ALA A 275 -89.43 37.11 9.82
CA ALA A 275 -90.47 38.08 9.46
C ALA A 275 -91.52 37.52 8.49
N THR A 276 -91.13 36.65 7.54
CA THR A 276 -92.08 36.02 6.60
C THR A 276 -92.89 34.87 7.21
N ALA A 277 -92.41 34.23 8.27
CA ALA A 277 -93.19 33.23 9.01
C ALA A 277 -94.39 33.86 9.75
N GLU A 278 -94.35 35.17 10.00
CA GLU A 278 -95.42 35.93 10.63
C GLU A 278 -96.47 36.48 9.65
N ASN A 279 -96.19 36.48 8.33
CA ASN A 279 -97.04 37.18 7.37
C ASN A 279 -97.11 36.42 6.04
N ASN A 280 -98.06 35.49 5.90
CA ASN A 280 -98.63 35.13 4.60
C ASN A 280 -99.94 34.32 4.74
N ARG A 281 -101.06 35.02 4.54
CA ARG A 281 -102.36 34.47 4.17
C ARG A 281 -102.84 35.22 2.92
N HIS A 282 -103.22 34.45 1.90
CA HIS A 282 -104.08 34.81 0.73
C HIS A 282 -103.31 35.37 -0.48
N ALA A 283 -103.70 35.13 -1.74
CA ALA A 283 -104.70 34.24 -2.36
C ALA A 283 -104.35 34.14 -3.87
N ALA A 284 -104.85 33.08 -4.50
CA ALA A 284 -104.72 32.78 -5.93
C ALA A 284 -105.71 33.59 -6.78
N VAL A 285 -105.31 34.01 -7.99
CA VAL A 285 -106.20 34.58 -9.04
C VAL A 285 -105.68 34.22 -10.45
N ASP A 286 -106.66 33.80 -11.28
CA ASP A 286 -106.82 33.68 -12.76
C ASP A 286 -105.71 33.15 -13.70
N THR A 287 -106.05 32.15 -14.53
CA THR A 287 -105.08 31.26 -15.22
C THR A 287 -105.09 31.25 -16.77
N THR A 288 -105.47 32.32 -17.45
CA THR A 288 -105.46 32.36 -18.93
C THR A 288 -104.22 33.02 -19.54
N GLU A 289 -103.67 34.07 -18.94
CA GLU A 289 -102.28 34.55 -19.23
C GLU A 289 -101.24 33.51 -18.77
N LEU A 290 -101.55 32.80 -17.67
CA LEU A 290 -100.72 31.73 -17.15
C LEU A 290 -100.50 30.59 -18.14
N GLU A 291 -101.41 30.31 -19.08
CA GLU A 291 -101.23 29.21 -20.05
C GLU A 291 -100.19 29.54 -21.14
N GLU A 292 -100.12 30.79 -21.60
CA GLU A 292 -99.05 31.26 -22.49
C GLU A 292 -97.72 31.40 -21.73
N ASP A 293 -97.75 31.94 -20.52
CA ASP A 293 -96.60 31.98 -19.62
C ASP A 293 -96.09 30.57 -19.29
N ILE A 294 -96.98 29.58 -19.08
CA ILE A 294 -96.60 28.17 -18.85
C ILE A 294 -95.89 27.60 -20.09
N LYS A 295 -96.25 28.04 -21.30
CA LYS A 295 -95.67 27.53 -22.54
C LYS A 295 -94.31 28.17 -22.83
N GLU A 296 -94.17 29.48 -22.63
CA GLU A 296 -92.88 30.17 -22.68
C GLU A 296 -91.95 29.64 -21.58
N GLU A 297 -92.49 29.43 -20.37
CA GLU A 297 -91.70 28.96 -19.25
C GLU A 297 -91.33 27.49 -19.36
N LYS A 298 -92.13 26.66 -20.03
CA LYS A 298 -91.73 25.30 -20.45
C LYS A 298 -90.55 25.31 -21.42
N ASN A 299 -90.56 26.20 -22.41
CA ASN A 299 -89.43 26.36 -23.34
C ASN A 299 -88.17 26.88 -22.61
N ASN A 300 -88.33 27.80 -21.66
CA ASN A 300 -87.23 28.26 -20.80
C ASN A 300 -86.71 27.14 -19.90
N ILE A 301 -87.58 26.26 -19.39
CA ILE A 301 -87.19 25.09 -18.61
C ILE A 301 -86.37 24.13 -19.47
N GLU A 302 -86.81 23.80 -20.69
CA GLU A 302 -86.05 22.92 -21.60
C GLU A 302 -84.67 23.50 -21.98
N GLN A 303 -84.60 24.80 -22.28
CA GLN A 303 -83.30 25.47 -22.51
C GLN A 303 -82.41 25.46 -21.27
N LYS A 304 -82.98 25.72 -20.09
CA LYS A 304 -82.24 25.66 -18.82
C LYS A 304 -81.77 24.24 -18.55
N GLU A 305 -82.56 23.20 -18.81
CA GLU A 305 -82.19 21.79 -18.66
C GLU A 305 -81.03 21.40 -19.58
N LEU A 306 -81.05 21.80 -20.85
CA LEU A 306 -79.93 21.59 -21.78
C LEU A 306 -78.65 22.29 -21.29
N SER A 307 -78.78 23.52 -20.77
CA SER A 307 -77.65 24.25 -20.20
C SER A 307 -77.10 23.57 -18.94
N LEU A 308 -77.98 22.99 -18.12
CA LEU A 308 -77.67 22.28 -16.88
C LEU A 308 -77.00 20.94 -17.19
N GLN A 309 -77.44 20.22 -18.23
CA GLN A 309 -76.75 19.03 -18.72
C GLN A 309 -75.33 19.37 -19.19
N LYS A 310 -75.16 20.47 -19.94
CA LYS A 310 -73.84 20.91 -20.42
C LYS A 310 -72.91 21.32 -19.29
N THR A 311 -73.42 21.96 -18.23
CA THR A 311 -72.62 22.31 -17.05
C THR A 311 -72.29 21.07 -16.21
N ASN A 312 -73.20 20.10 -16.11
CA ASN A 312 -72.97 18.86 -15.37
C ASN A 312 -71.89 17.98 -16.03
N VAL A 313 -71.85 17.92 -17.37
CA VAL A 313 -70.75 17.27 -18.10
C VAL A 313 -69.40 17.97 -17.84
N LYS A 314 -69.36 19.31 -17.83
CA LYS A 314 -68.14 20.05 -17.47
C LYS A 314 -67.72 19.83 -16.02
N LEU A 315 -68.68 19.77 -15.10
CA LEU A 315 -68.45 19.54 -13.68
C LEU A 315 -67.87 18.14 -13.42
N SER A 316 -68.43 17.11 -14.05
CA SER A 316 -67.93 15.74 -13.96
C SER A 316 -66.51 15.59 -14.54
N ALA A 317 -66.21 16.27 -15.66
CA ALA A 317 -64.86 16.31 -16.21
C ALA A 317 -63.87 16.99 -15.27
N ALA A 318 -64.24 18.14 -14.68
CA ALA A 318 -63.40 18.86 -13.71
C ALA A 318 -63.18 18.05 -12.42
N LEU A 319 -64.21 17.34 -11.94
CA LEU A 319 -64.10 16.44 -10.78
C LEU A 319 -63.13 15.29 -11.05
N ARG A 320 -63.16 14.71 -12.25
CA ARG A 320 -62.22 13.66 -12.66
C ARG A 320 -60.79 14.16 -12.63
N GLU A 321 -60.55 15.34 -13.21
CA GLU A 321 -59.22 15.98 -13.27
C GLU A 321 -58.68 16.33 -11.87
N VAL A 322 -59.54 16.79 -10.95
CA VAL A 322 -59.17 17.02 -9.55
C VAL A 322 -58.81 15.72 -8.85
N ASN A 323 -59.55 14.64 -9.11
CA ASN A 323 -59.27 13.34 -8.51
C ASN A 323 -57.95 12.75 -9.03
N ASP A 324 -57.68 12.87 -10.34
CA ASP A 324 -56.42 12.43 -10.94
C ASP A 324 -55.23 13.19 -10.35
N ARG A 325 -55.35 14.52 -10.19
CA ARG A 325 -54.32 15.33 -9.52
C ARG A 325 -54.14 14.96 -8.06
N ARG A 326 -55.22 14.66 -7.34
CA ARG A 326 -55.17 14.23 -5.93
C ARG A 326 -54.45 12.89 -5.80
N MET A 327 -54.69 11.95 -6.71
CA MET A 327 -54.00 10.67 -6.75
C MET A 327 -52.51 10.87 -7.04
N ALA A 328 -52.15 11.67 -8.05
CA ALA A 328 -50.76 11.96 -8.36
C ALA A 328 -50.01 12.63 -7.18
N PHE A 329 -50.66 13.56 -6.47
CA PHE A 329 -50.09 14.18 -5.28
C PHE A 329 -49.88 13.17 -4.15
N LYS A 330 -50.82 12.25 -3.95
CA LYS A 330 -50.67 11.18 -2.95
C LYS A 330 -49.48 10.28 -3.28
N THR A 331 -49.36 9.83 -4.51
CA THR A 331 -48.22 8.99 -4.95
C THR A 331 -46.88 9.70 -4.77
N PHE A 332 -46.81 11.01 -5.05
CA PHE A 332 -45.61 11.81 -4.80
C PHE A 332 -45.29 11.94 -3.30
N MET A 333 -46.30 12.14 -2.45
CA MET A 333 -46.07 12.20 -1.00
C MET A 333 -45.61 10.86 -0.43
N ASP A 334 -46.12 9.75 -0.95
CA ASP A 334 -45.69 8.40 -0.56
C ASP A 334 -44.22 8.16 -0.97
N SER A 335 -43.82 8.57 -2.19
CA SER A 335 -42.41 8.44 -2.63
C SER A 335 -41.44 9.30 -1.81
N VAL A 336 -41.84 10.53 -1.45
CA VAL A 336 -41.02 11.39 -0.58
C VAL A 336 -40.88 10.80 0.83
N ASN A 337 -41.93 10.15 1.35
CA ASN A 337 -41.85 9.47 2.64
C ASN A 337 -40.93 8.25 2.60
N GLU A 338 -40.94 7.47 1.52
CA GLU A 338 -39.99 6.37 1.32
C GLU A 338 -38.55 6.86 1.27
N GLU A 339 -38.25 7.90 0.49
CA GLU A 339 -36.92 8.52 0.45
C GLU A 339 -36.48 9.04 1.83
N ARG A 340 -37.40 9.65 2.59
CA ARG A 340 -37.12 10.11 3.95
C ARG A 340 -36.77 8.96 4.89
N LEU A 341 -37.46 7.82 4.78
CA LEU A 341 -37.15 6.62 5.58
C LEU A 341 -35.78 6.04 5.22
N HIS A 342 -35.44 5.96 3.93
CA HIS A 342 -34.11 5.56 3.48
C HIS A 342 -33.00 6.48 4.01
N PHE A 343 -33.24 7.80 3.99
CA PHE A 343 -32.28 8.76 4.54
C PHE A 343 -32.10 8.60 6.05
N SER A 344 -33.19 8.36 6.80
CA SER A 344 -33.13 8.08 8.24
C SER A 344 -32.28 6.84 8.54
N SER A 345 -32.53 5.73 7.82
CA SER A 345 -31.79 4.48 7.97
C SER A 345 -30.29 4.67 7.70
N ALA A 346 -29.94 5.39 6.62
CA ALA A 346 -28.55 5.69 6.29
C ALA A 346 -27.86 6.56 7.36
N ASN A 347 -28.61 7.49 7.97
CA ASN A 347 -28.09 8.32 9.05
C ASN A 347 -27.86 7.53 10.35
N ASP A 348 -28.74 6.58 10.67
CA ASP A 348 -28.56 5.68 11.81
C ASP A 348 -27.33 4.77 11.64
N GLU A 349 -27.12 4.25 10.42
CA GLU A 349 -25.90 3.49 10.07
C GLU A 349 -24.63 4.35 10.20
N LEU A 350 -24.67 5.59 9.73
CA LEU A 350 -23.57 6.55 9.85
C LEU A 350 -23.22 6.79 11.33
N ASP A 351 -24.22 6.98 12.18
CA ASP A 351 -24.01 7.22 13.61
C ASP A 351 -23.49 5.97 14.34
N LEU A 352 -23.91 4.78 13.93
CA LEU A 352 -23.33 3.53 14.42
C LEU A 352 -21.84 3.41 14.05
N VAL A 353 -21.47 3.75 12.82
CA VAL A 353 -20.07 3.73 12.38
C VAL A 353 -19.22 4.75 13.15
N LYS A 354 -19.74 5.96 13.39
CA LYS A 354 -19.04 6.97 14.22
C LYS A 354 -18.74 6.44 15.62
N ARG A 355 -19.73 5.84 16.29
CA ARG A 355 -19.53 5.25 17.64
C ARG A 355 -18.45 4.16 17.64
N LYS A 356 -18.38 3.32 16.60
CA LYS A 356 -17.34 2.30 16.47
C LYS A 356 -15.95 2.91 16.27
N ILE A 357 -15.84 3.98 15.49
CA ILE A 357 -14.59 4.72 15.31
C ILE A 357 -14.14 5.34 16.64
N ASP A 358 -15.05 5.97 17.37
CA ASP A 358 -14.73 6.58 18.67
C ASP A 358 -14.27 5.53 19.69
N ALA A 359 -14.92 4.36 19.74
CA ALA A 359 -14.50 3.25 20.59
C ALA A 359 -13.10 2.73 20.22
N ALA A 360 -12.83 2.52 18.93
CA ALA A 360 -11.52 2.07 18.45
C ALA A 360 -10.41 3.11 18.73
N GLN A 361 -10.75 4.40 18.64
CA GLN A 361 -9.83 5.49 18.98
C GLN A 361 -9.50 5.50 20.47
N GLN A 362 -10.48 5.26 21.34
CA GLN A 362 -10.27 5.14 22.78
C GLN A 362 -9.37 3.94 23.12
N GLU A 363 -9.62 2.76 22.54
CA GLU A 363 -8.76 1.59 22.70
C GLU A 363 -7.32 1.86 22.26
N LYS A 364 -7.13 2.50 21.10
CA LYS A 364 -5.81 2.91 20.62
C LYS A 364 -5.10 3.79 21.66
N THR A 365 -5.77 4.83 22.16
CA THR A 365 -5.16 5.73 23.15
C THR A 365 -4.81 5.00 24.46
N HIS A 366 -5.62 4.02 24.87
CA HIS A 366 -5.33 3.19 26.03
C HIS A 366 -4.03 2.39 25.84
N TYR A 367 -3.90 1.67 24.72
CA TYR A 367 -2.70 0.87 24.45
C TYR A 367 -1.45 1.72 24.21
N GLU A 368 -1.56 2.87 23.56
CA GLU A 368 -0.46 3.83 23.43
C GLU A 368 0.00 4.35 24.81
N GLY A 369 -0.95 4.62 25.72
CA GLY A 369 -0.66 4.99 27.09
C GLY A 369 0.07 3.88 27.86
N VAL A 370 -0.38 2.62 27.72
CA VAL A 370 0.28 1.45 28.35
C VAL A 370 1.69 1.25 27.80
N MET A 371 1.88 1.35 26.48
CA MET A 371 3.18 1.24 25.84
C MET A 371 4.16 2.32 26.35
N THR A 372 3.68 3.56 26.47
CA THR A 372 4.50 4.70 26.90
C THR A 372 4.83 4.65 28.39
N THR A 373 3.89 4.22 29.24
CA THR A 373 4.03 4.30 30.69
C THR A 373 4.71 3.09 31.30
N LYS A 374 4.50 1.89 30.73
CA LYS A 374 5.02 0.64 31.30
C LYS A 374 6.11 0.01 30.44
N VAL A 375 5.82 -0.24 29.17
CA VAL A 375 6.68 -1.09 28.33
C VAL A 375 7.96 -0.38 27.91
N LEU A 376 7.88 0.87 27.43
CA LEU A 376 9.06 1.60 26.97
C LEU A 376 10.07 1.90 28.09
N PRO A 377 9.67 2.32 29.31
CA PRO A 377 10.59 2.45 30.43
C PRO A 377 11.31 1.14 30.78
N ASP A 378 10.58 0.03 30.87
CA ASP A 378 11.14 -1.29 31.22
C ASP A 378 12.15 -1.79 30.16
N ILE A 379 11.88 -1.53 28.87
CA ILE A 379 12.83 -1.83 27.80
C ILE A 379 14.09 -0.96 27.93
N LYS A 380 13.94 0.34 28.20
CA LYS A 380 15.08 1.25 28.35
C LYS A 380 15.96 0.90 29.54
N THR A 381 15.36 0.50 30.66
CA THR A 381 16.13 0.03 31.83
C THR A 381 16.89 -1.25 31.50
N ALA A 382 16.24 -2.23 30.86
CA ALA A 382 16.90 -3.46 30.43
C ALA A 382 18.02 -3.22 29.40
N GLU A 383 17.83 -2.28 28.46
CA GLU A 383 18.87 -1.88 27.49
C GLU A 383 20.07 -1.24 28.18
N ALA A 384 19.84 -0.40 29.19
CA ALA A 384 20.91 0.20 29.99
C ALA A 384 21.67 -0.86 30.78
N GLU A 385 20.97 -1.79 31.43
CA GLU A 385 21.59 -2.92 32.15
C GLU A 385 22.42 -3.80 31.21
N TYR A 386 21.92 -4.06 30.00
CA TYR A 386 22.67 -4.82 28.99
C TYR A 386 23.95 -4.10 28.56
N ALA A 387 23.90 -2.79 28.33
CA ALA A 387 25.06 -1.98 27.98
C ALA A 387 26.13 -2.01 29.10
N ASP A 388 25.72 -1.88 30.35
CA ASP A 388 26.60 -1.98 31.52
C ASP A 388 27.25 -3.37 31.62
N LEU A 389 26.48 -4.45 31.42
CA LEU A 389 27.00 -5.82 31.40
C LEU A 389 27.99 -6.04 30.25
N GLN A 390 27.74 -5.46 29.08
CA GLN A 390 28.64 -5.54 27.94
C GLN A 390 29.96 -4.82 28.21
N GLN A 391 29.92 -3.64 28.83
CA GLN A 391 31.13 -2.93 29.26
C GLN A 391 31.92 -3.75 30.30
N ARG A 392 31.26 -4.26 31.33
CA ARG A 392 31.89 -5.12 32.34
C ARG A 392 32.53 -6.36 31.71
N ARG A 393 31.87 -7.00 30.75
CA ARG A 393 32.43 -8.12 30.00
C ARG A 393 33.71 -7.73 29.27
N GLN A 394 33.72 -6.59 28.59
CA GLN A 394 34.92 -6.10 27.89
C GLN A 394 36.07 -5.80 28.86
N GLU A 395 35.77 -5.18 30.01
CA GLU A 395 36.78 -4.94 31.06
C GLU A 395 37.35 -6.23 31.64
N TYR A 396 36.49 -7.19 31.99
CA TYR A 396 36.94 -8.49 32.49
C TYR A 396 37.74 -9.26 31.44
N PHE A 397 37.33 -9.18 30.17
CA PHE A 397 38.09 -9.78 29.08
C PHE A 397 39.48 -9.17 28.95
N LYS A 398 39.61 -7.83 29.00
CA LYS A 398 40.91 -7.16 29.02
C LYS A 398 41.77 -7.62 30.20
N LYS A 399 41.20 -7.67 31.41
CA LYS A 399 41.91 -8.15 32.61
C LYS A 399 42.36 -9.61 32.46
N ALA A 400 41.51 -10.48 31.92
CA ALA A 400 41.82 -11.90 31.71
C ALA A 400 42.91 -12.10 30.65
N SER A 401 42.89 -11.33 29.56
CA SER A 401 43.88 -11.41 28.47
C SER A 401 45.32 -11.10 28.91
N ILE A 402 45.50 -10.36 30.01
CA ILE A 402 46.82 -10.10 30.62
C ILE A 402 47.38 -11.35 31.29
N ILE A 403 46.51 -12.23 31.81
CA ILE A 403 46.88 -13.41 32.59
C ILE A 403 47.05 -14.64 31.69
N CYS A 404 46.15 -14.80 30.71
CA CYS A 404 46.11 -15.98 29.85
C CYS A 404 45.72 -15.57 28.43
N SER A 405 46.42 -16.08 27.41
CA SER A 405 46.09 -15.79 26.02
C SER A 405 44.84 -16.57 25.58
N GLU A 406 44.12 -16.05 24.59
CA GLU A 406 42.89 -16.68 24.10
C GLU A 406 43.15 -18.08 23.50
N SER A 407 44.30 -18.26 22.86
CA SER A 407 44.74 -19.56 22.32
C SER A 407 44.99 -20.61 23.42
N ASP A 408 45.47 -20.19 24.59
CA ASP A 408 45.69 -21.10 25.72
C ASP A 408 44.37 -21.54 26.35
N MET A 409 43.35 -20.66 26.35
CA MET A 409 42.00 -20.99 26.80
C MET A 409 41.26 -21.91 25.82
N GLU A 410 41.43 -21.72 24.51
CA GLU A 410 40.86 -22.61 23.48
C GLU A 410 41.44 -24.03 23.54
N ALA A 411 42.74 -24.16 23.86
CA ALA A 411 43.38 -25.45 24.11
C ALA A 411 42.80 -26.18 25.36
N LEU A 412 42.23 -25.43 26.30
CA LEU A 412 41.54 -25.93 27.50
C LEU A 412 40.04 -26.21 27.27
N SER A 413 39.65 -26.59 26.05
CA SER A 413 38.25 -26.88 25.65
C SER A 413 37.51 -27.87 26.56
N HIS A 414 38.23 -28.74 27.26
CA HIS A 414 37.69 -29.70 28.23
C HIS A 414 37.18 -29.08 29.55
N VAL A 415 37.36 -27.77 29.73
CA VAL A 415 36.91 -27.00 30.90
C VAL A 415 35.71 -26.08 30.57
N ALA A 416 35.33 -25.98 29.29
CA ALA A 416 34.23 -25.14 28.84
C ALA A 416 32.91 -25.50 29.56
N GLY A 417 32.33 -24.53 30.26
CA GLY A 417 31.06 -24.68 31.00
C GLY A 417 31.18 -24.89 32.52
N SER A 418 32.40 -24.98 33.07
CA SER A 418 32.57 -25.03 34.53
C SER A 418 32.48 -23.63 35.16
N THR A 419 31.74 -23.47 36.26
CA THR A 419 31.66 -22.17 36.95
C THR A 419 32.96 -21.87 37.73
N PRO A 420 33.29 -20.59 38.01
CA PRO A 420 34.47 -20.23 38.80
C PRO A 420 34.54 -20.95 40.16
N GLU A 421 33.39 -21.20 40.78
CA GLU A 421 33.26 -21.91 42.06
C GLU A 421 33.60 -23.40 41.91
N GLN A 422 33.19 -24.02 40.81
CA GLN A 422 33.51 -25.42 40.53
C GLN A 422 35.01 -25.62 40.24
N LEU A 423 35.62 -24.69 39.51
CA LEU A 423 37.05 -24.71 39.22
C LEU A 423 37.89 -24.47 40.46
N SER A 424 37.51 -23.49 41.29
CA SER A 424 38.19 -23.24 42.57
C SER A 424 38.07 -24.44 43.51
N ALA A 425 36.91 -25.08 43.61
CA ALA A 425 36.74 -26.31 44.37
C ALA A 425 37.62 -27.46 43.85
N LYS A 426 37.71 -27.64 42.52
CA LYS A 426 38.57 -28.66 41.91
C LYS A 426 40.06 -28.40 42.18
N ILE A 427 40.50 -27.14 42.06
CA ILE A 427 41.86 -26.72 42.38
C ILE A 427 42.18 -26.97 43.85
N ASN A 428 41.26 -26.64 44.76
CA ASN A 428 41.46 -26.87 46.19
C ASN A 428 41.58 -28.37 46.53
N ARG A 429 40.78 -29.23 45.89
CA ARG A 429 40.91 -30.69 46.04
C ARG A 429 42.26 -31.20 45.52
N LEU A 430 42.72 -30.68 44.37
CA LEU A 430 44.02 -31.04 43.81
C LEU A 430 45.17 -30.58 44.72
N LYS A 431 45.10 -29.37 45.27
CA LYS A 431 46.07 -28.87 46.25
C LYS A 431 46.11 -29.73 47.51
N GLN A 432 44.95 -30.07 48.08
CA GLN A 432 44.91 -30.96 49.24
C GLN A 432 45.50 -32.35 48.95
N ARG A 433 45.23 -32.92 47.77
CA ARG A 433 45.81 -34.19 47.37
C ARG A 433 47.33 -34.07 47.18
N PHE A 434 47.78 -32.97 46.59
CA PHE A 434 49.19 -32.67 46.42
C PHE A 434 49.91 -32.56 47.77
N ASP A 435 49.35 -31.82 48.73
CA ASP A 435 49.93 -31.65 50.07
C ASP A 435 49.98 -32.99 50.83
N GLN A 436 48.99 -33.85 50.66
CA GLN A 436 48.98 -35.19 51.26
C GLN A 436 50.07 -36.09 50.68
N GLU A 437 50.25 -36.10 49.36
CA GLU A 437 51.30 -36.91 48.71
C GLU A 437 52.70 -36.36 48.99
N SER A 438 52.86 -35.03 49.03
CA SER A 438 54.13 -34.38 49.37
C SER A 438 54.55 -34.63 50.83
N ARG A 439 53.62 -34.98 51.72
CA ARG A 439 53.95 -35.43 53.10
C ARG A 439 54.31 -36.91 53.15
N ARG A 440 53.85 -37.72 52.20
CA ARG A 440 54.13 -39.17 52.14
C ARG A 440 55.48 -39.47 51.52
N TYR A 441 55.95 -38.65 50.58
CA TYR A 441 57.24 -38.81 49.91
C TYR A 441 58.12 -37.57 50.17
N ALA A 442 59.33 -37.79 50.68
CA ALA A 442 60.26 -36.71 51.02
C ALA A 442 61.08 -36.19 49.82
N GLU A 443 61.03 -36.88 48.68
CA GLU A 443 61.74 -36.53 47.46
C GLU A 443 60.99 -35.44 46.69
N SER A 444 61.71 -34.46 46.12
CA SER A 444 61.10 -33.39 45.33
C SER A 444 60.49 -33.94 44.04
N ILE A 445 59.46 -33.25 43.50
CA ILE A 445 58.84 -33.61 42.21
C ILE A 445 59.89 -33.68 41.10
N ASP A 446 60.86 -32.77 41.10
CA ASP A 446 61.91 -32.72 40.08
C ASP A 446 62.87 -33.90 40.21
N ASP A 447 63.14 -34.36 41.44
CA ASP A 447 63.94 -35.56 41.69
C ASP A 447 63.20 -36.82 41.23
N LEU A 448 61.90 -36.91 41.50
CA LEU A 448 61.04 -38.01 41.05
C LEU A 448 60.93 -38.04 39.52
N ARG A 449 60.84 -36.89 38.84
CA ARG A 449 60.87 -36.81 37.37
C ARG A 449 62.23 -37.25 36.83
N ALA A 450 63.33 -36.77 37.39
CA ALA A 450 64.67 -37.18 36.98
C ALA A 450 64.87 -38.69 37.17
N LEU A 451 64.31 -39.26 38.25
CA LEU A 451 64.34 -40.69 38.51
C LEU A 451 63.48 -41.48 37.52
N HIS A 452 62.29 -40.97 37.20
CA HIS A 452 61.42 -41.52 36.16
C HIS A 452 62.13 -41.56 34.81
N ASP A 453 62.67 -40.42 34.35
CA ASP A 453 63.38 -40.32 33.07
C ASP A 453 64.63 -41.19 33.02
N LYS A 454 65.29 -41.40 34.15
CA LYS A 454 66.44 -42.32 34.26
C LYS A 454 65.99 -43.77 34.15
N LYS A 455 64.85 -44.15 34.76
CA LYS A 455 64.27 -45.48 34.62
C LYS A 455 63.71 -45.71 33.21
N GLU A 456 63.06 -44.72 32.63
CA GLU A 456 62.54 -44.77 31.27
C GLU A 456 63.66 -44.95 30.25
N ARG A 457 64.76 -44.19 30.37
CA ARG A 457 65.98 -44.41 29.56
C ARG A 457 66.56 -45.81 29.75
N LYS A 458 66.53 -46.38 30.96
CA LYS A 458 66.94 -47.77 31.20
C LYS A 458 66.00 -48.78 30.52
N ILE A 459 64.70 -48.54 30.56
CA ILE A 459 63.69 -49.38 29.91
C ILE A 459 63.88 -49.32 28.39
N LEU A 460 64.04 -48.13 27.81
CA LEU A 460 64.32 -47.93 26.38
C LEU A 460 65.60 -48.64 25.94
N ARG A 461 66.69 -48.52 26.72
CA ARG A 461 67.93 -49.27 26.47
C ARG A 461 67.70 -50.78 26.52
N LYS A 462 66.94 -51.29 27.49
CA LYS A 462 66.60 -52.72 27.56
C LYS A 462 65.73 -53.16 26.39
N GLN A 463 64.75 -52.35 25.97
CA GLN A 463 63.92 -52.63 24.80
C GLN A 463 64.74 -52.68 23.52
N GLN A 464 65.68 -51.75 23.32
CA GLN A 464 66.63 -51.77 22.21
C GLN A 464 67.55 -53.00 22.26
N LEU A 465 68.00 -53.39 23.46
CA LEU A 465 68.80 -54.60 23.67
C LEU A 465 68.01 -55.87 23.32
N TYR A 466 66.75 -55.96 23.77
CA TYR A 466 65.85 -57.08 23.45
C TYR A 466 65.45 -57.10 21.97
N ALA A 467 65.30 -55.93 21.32
CA ALA A 467 65.12 -55.83 19.88
C ALA A 467 66.36 -56.35 19.13
N GLY A 468 67.56 -56.00 19.58
CA GLY A 468 68.82 -56.55 19.05
C GLY A 468 68.97 -58.06 19.24
N PHE A 469 68.53 -58.60 20.39
CA PHE A 469 68.49 -60.04 20.61
C PHE A 469 67.46 -60.75 19.71
N ARG A 470 66.30 -60.13 19.45
CA ARG A 470 65.32 -60.65 18.47
C ARG A 470 65.89 -60.69 17.04
N VAL A 471 66.64 -59.67 16.63
CA VAL A 471 67.32 -59.67 15.32
C VAL A 471 68.35 -60.79 15.25
N LYS A 472 69.17 -60.99 16.31
CA LYS A 472 70.14 -62.10 16.36
C LYS A 472 69.46 -63.47 16.33
N LEU A 473 68.36 -63.67 17.06
CA LEU A 473 67.59 -64.91 17.00
C LEU A 473 67.00 -65.19 15.61
N ASN A 474 66.56 -64.14 14.89
CA ASN A 474 66.11 -64.27 13.49
C ASN A 474 67.25 -64.57 12.51
N VAL A 475 68.49 -64.18 12.80
CA VAL A 475 69.68 -64.56 12.01
C VAL A 475 70.11 -66.00 12.32
N SER A 476 70.02 -66.43 13.58
CA SER A 476 70.31 -67.80 14.00
C SER A 476 69.30 -68.82 13.46
N SER A 477 68.02 -68.45 13.28
CA SER A 477 67.01 -69.30 12.64
C SER A 477 67.16 -69.40 11.12
N PHE A 478 67.80 -68.42 10.47
CA PHE A 478 68.22 -68.51 9.07
C PHE A 478 69.52 -69.33 8.88
N SER A 479 70.40 -69.36 9.89
CA SER A 479 71.64 -70.14 9.88
C SER A 479 71.41 -71.65 9.97
N THR A 480 70.39 -72.10 10.72
CA THR A 480 70.05 -73.54 10.83
C THR A 480 69.22 -74.06 9.66
N SER A 481 68.55 -73.19 8.88
CA SER A 481 67.90 -73.60 7.63
C SER A 481 68.89 -73.72 6.46
N CYS A 482 69.97 -72.93 6.43
CA CYS A 482 71.01 -73.04 5.38
C CYS A 482 71.89 -74.30 5.52
N PHE A 483 72.15 -74.81 6.73
CA PHE A 483 73.00 -76.00 6.93
C PHE A 483 72.32 -77.33 6.55
N LEU A 484 70.99 -77.38 6.49
CA LEU A 484 70.26 -78.58 6.05
C LEU A 484 70.08 -78.66 4.52
N VAL A 485 70.22 -77.55 3.78
CA VAL A 485 70.08 -77.53 2.31
C VAL A 485 71.41 -77.83 1.59
N THR A 486 72.56 -77.63 2.24
CA THR A 486 73.88 -77.96 1.68
C THR A 486 74.32 -79.41 1.89
N SER A 487 73.64 -80.19 2.74
CA SER A 487 73.94 -81.61 2.96
C SER A 487 73.27 -82.54 1.93
N LEU A 488 72.17 -82.11 1.29
CA LEU A 488 71.47 -82.91 0.26
C LEU A 488 72.01 -82.75 -1.16
N THR A 489 72.90 -81.79 -1.42
CA THR A 489 73.46 -81.54 -2.77
C THR A 489 74.83 -82.18 -3.00
N PHE A 490 75.52 -82.67 -1.96
CA PHE A 490 76.81 -83.35 -2.11
C PHE A 490 76.71 -84.87 -2.40
N SER A 491 75.59 -85.52 -2.03
CA SER A 491 75.37 -86.94 -2.35
C SER A 491 74.98 -87.22 -3.81
N ASN A 492 74.61 -86.19 -4.59
CA ASN A 492 74.20 -86.36 -5.99
C ASN A 492 75.33 -86.08 -7.02
N TRP A 493 76.55 -85.78 -6.57
CA TRP A 493 77.70 -85.57 -7.49
C TRP A 493 78.65 -86.76 -7.62
N CYS A 494 78.54 -87.79 -6.76
CA CYS A 494 79.34 -89.02 -6.84
C CYS A 494 78.78 -90.11 -7.79
N PHE A 495 77.68 -89.85 -8.53
CA PHE A 495 77.08 -90.83 -9.44
C PHE A 495 77.31 -90.58 -10.93
N SER A 496 78.13 -89.58 -11.30
CA SER A 496 78.42 -89.29 -12.70
C SER A 496 79.89 -88.93 -12.89
N TRP A 497 80.76 -89.95 -12.81
CA TRP A 497 81.98 -90.08 -13.63
C TRP A 497 82.65 -91.44 -13.37
N LYS A 498 81.85 -92.50 -13.55
CA LYS A 498 82.35 -93.83 -13.88
C LYS A 498 82.37 -93.92 -15.40
N LYS A 499 83.33 -93.23 -16.03
CA LYS A 499 83.59 -93.28 -17.47
C LYS A 499 84.97 -92.67 -17.77
N TYR A 500 86.03 -93.35 -17.35
CA TYR A 500 87.31 -93.50 -18.06
C TYR A 500 88.24 -94.32 -17.15
N ILE A 501 88.38 -95.61 -17.51
CA ILE A 501 89.16 -96.71 -16.90
C ILE A 501 88.55 -97.32 -15.63
#